data_AF-A0A1J7ICY1-F1
#
_entry.id   AF-A0A1J7ICY1-F1
#
_cell.length_a   1.000
_cell.length_b   1.000
_cell.length_c   1.000
_cell.angle_alpha   90.00
_cell.angle_beta   90.00
_cell.angle_gamma   90.00
#
_symmetry.space_group_name_H-M   'P 1'
#
loop_
_entity.id
_entity.type
_entity.pdbx_description
1 polymer ?
#
loop_
_entity_poly.entity_id
_entity_poly.type
_entity_poly.pdbx_seq_one_letter_code
_entity_poly.pdbx_strand_id
1 'polypeptide(L)' 'MQVLIPLGEIKEVNKNQNVNKLEQKYIEIVTKDDFEFWFMGFVWCKKILINLHNAIDMANLF' A
#
# COMPACT_ATOMS: atom_id res chain seq x y z
N MET A 1 5.71 -9.04 -15.59
CA MET A 1 5.44 -7.60 -15.65
C MET A 1 5.81 -7.01 -14.30
N GLN A 2 6.56 -5.91 -14.28
CA GLN A 2 7.02 -5.26 -13.05
C GLN A 2 6.50 -3.83 -13.04
N VAL A 3 6.02 -3.38 -11.88
CA VAL A 3 5.61 -1.99 -11.64
C VAL A 3 6.62 -1.39 -10.66
N LEU A 4 7.13 -0.21 -10.98
CA LEU A 4 8.00 0.58 -10.10
C LEU A 4 7.25 1.85 -9.71
N ILE A 5 7.04 2.04 -8.42
CA ILE A 5 6.38 3.24 -7.87
C ILE A 5 7.43 3.97 -7.02
N PRO A 6 7.86 5.18 -7.41
CA PRO A 6 8.73 5.99 -6.57
C PRO A 6 8.03 6.34 -5.25
N LEU A 7 8.72 6.22 -4.12
CA LEU A 7 8.12 6.48 -2.79
C LEU A 7 7.57 7.91 -2.68
N GLY A 8 8.24 8.89 -3.27
CA GLY A 8 7.78 10.29 -3.30
C GLY A 8 6.54 10.53 -4.16
N GLU A 9 6.14 9.57 -5.00
CA GLU A 9 4.90 9.64 -5.79
C GLU A 9 3.73 8.93 -5.09
N ILE A 10 3.96 8.27 -3.96
CA ILE A 10 2.90 7.65 -3.18
C ILE A 10 2.17 8.74 -2.40
N LYS A 11 0.85 8.82 -2.61
CA LYS A 11 -0.06 9.72 -1.91
C LYS A 11 -0.56 9.08 -0.63
N GLU A 12 -1.01 7.83 -0.70
CA GLU A 12 -1.49 7.08 0.46
C GLU A 12 -1.35 5.57 0.28
N VAL A 13 -1.34 4.88 1.42
CA VAL A 13 -1.39 3.41 1.49
C VAL A 13 -2.54 3.02 2.39
N ASN A 14 -3.52 2.34 1.82
CA ASN A 14 -4.73 1.92 2.50
C ASN A 14 -4.78 0.39 2.66
N LYS A 15 -5.55 -0.04 3.64
CA LYS A 15 -5.87 -1.44 3.87
C LYS A 15 -7.37 -1.61 3.89
N ASN A 16 -7.87 -2.60 3.18
CA ASN A 16 -9.22 -3.08 3.41
C ASN A 16 -9.19 -4.38 4.21
N GLN A 17 -9.96 -4.40 5.30
CA GLN A 17 -10.33 -5.62 5.99
C GLN A 17 -11.84 -5.70 6.00
N ASN A 18 -12.42 -6.33 4.98
CA ASN A 18 -13.78 -6.78 5.12
C ASN A 18 -13.80 -7.83 6.23
N VAL A 19 -14.34 -7.48 7.40
CA VAL A 19 -14.36 -8.34 8.61
C VAL A 19 -15.03 -9.69 8.31
N ASN A 20 -15.90 -9.72 7.30
CA ASN A 20 -16.69 -10.88 6.90
C ASN A 20 -16.06 -11.72 5.77
N LYS A 21 -14.99 -11.24 5.10
CA LYS A 21 -14.34 -11.96 3.99
C LYS A 21 -12.81 -11.80 4.07
N LEU A 22 -12.17 -12.78 4.70
CA LEU A 22 -10.71 -12.88 4.84
C LEU A 22 -9.95 -12.85 3.49
N GLU A 23 -10.63 -13.25 2.42
CA GLU A 23 -10.13 -13.36 1.05
C GLU A 23 -10.05 -12.01 0.31
N GLN A 24 -10.70 -10.97 0.86
CA GLN A 24 -10.74 -9.62 0.29
C GLN A 24 -9.71 -8.68 0.93
N LYS A 25 -8.68 -9.23 1.59
CA LYS A 25 -7.59 -8.41 2.13
C LYS A 25 -6.72 -7.92 0.99
N TYR A 26 -6.75 -6.62 0.75
CA TYR A 26 -5.85 -5.95 -0.17
C TYR A 26 -5.13 -4.79 0.53
N ILE A 27 -3.96 -4.47 -0.01
CA ILE A 27 -3.26 -3.22 0.22
C ILE A 27 -3.45 -2.40 -1.04
N GLU A 28 -3.96 -1.20 -0.88
CA GLU A 28 -4.11 -0.24 -1.95
C GLU A 28 -3.02 0.82 -1.80
N ILE A 29 -2.37 1.14 -2.92
CA ILE A 29 -1.42 2.24 -3.03
C ILE A 29 -2.03 3.23 -4.01
N VAL A 30 -2.26 4.46 -3.56
CA VAL A 30 -2.70 5.56 -4.40
C VAL A 30 -1.50 6.46 -4.66
N THR A 31 -1.32 6.83 -5.92
CA THR A 31 -0.24 7.72 -6.37
C THR A 31 -0.72 9.16 -6.48
N LYS A 32 0.20 10.12 -6.57
CA LYS A 32 -0.13 11.56 -6.66
C LYS A 32 -0.88 11.94 -7.93
N ASP A 33 -0.71 11.17 -9.00
CA ASP A 33 -1.46 11.26 -10.26
C ASP A 33 -2.73 10.38 -10.27
N ASP A 34 -3.16 9.94 -9.08
CA ASP A 34 -4.41 9.22 -8.81
C ASP A 34 -4.53 7.83 -9.47
N PHE A 35 -3.41 7.19 -9.85
CA PHE A 35 -3.43 5.76 -10.13
C PHE A 35 -3.54 4.95 -8.84
N GLU A 36 -4.39 3.92 -8.89
CA GLU A 36 -4.61 2.97 -7.80
C GLU A 36 -3.98 1.61 -8.14
N PHE A 37 -3.14 1.11 -7.23
CA PHE A 37 -2.52 -0.21 -7.33
C PHE A 37 -2.99 -1.10 -6.19
N TRP A 38 -3.69 -2.19 -6.53
CA TRP A 38 -4.26 -3.11 -5.55
C TRP A 38 -3.43 -4.39 -5.48
N PHE A 39 -2.87 -4.65 -4.30
CA PHE A 39 -2.08 -5.84 -4.02
C PHE A 39 -2.87 -6.79 -3.11
N MET A 40 -3.28 -7.93 -3.66
CA MET A 40 -4.05 -8.97 -2.96
C MET A 40 -3.15 -10.14 -2.51
N GLY A 41 -3.71 -11.07 -1.74
CA GLY A 41 -3.03 -12.35 -1.42
C GLY A 41 -2.13 -12.30 -0.19
N PHE A 42 -2.21 -11.24 0.62
CA PHE A 42 -1.43 -11.14 1.86
C PHE A 42 -2.15 -11.79 3.03
N VAL A 43 -1.49 -12.76 3.66
CA VAL A 43 -1.95 -13.33 4.94
C VAL A 43 -1.79 -12.31 6.08
N TRP A 44 -0.74 -11.48 6.03
CA TRP A 44 -0.30 -10.58 7.11
C TRP A 44 -0.18 -9.10 6.66
N CYS A 45 -1.29 -8.48 6.24
CA CYS A 45 -1.29 -7.08 5.78
C CYS A 45 -0.74 -6.06 6.80
N LYS A 46 -0.88 -6.29 8.12
CA LYS A 46 -0.49 -5.29 9.13
C LYS A 46 1.01 -4.95 9.11
N LYS A 47 1.89 -5.96 9.02
CA LYS A 47 3.35 -5.75 9.01
C LYS A 47 3.80 -5.03 7.74
N ILE A 48 3.19 -5.37 6.61
CA ILE A 48 3.50 -4.76 5.32
C ILE A 48 3.14 -3.27 5.32
N LEU A 49 1.97 -2.92 5.85
CA LEU A 49 1.54 -1.52 5.97
C LEU A 49 2.49 -0.69 6.84
N ILE A 50 2.89 -1.21 8.00
CA ILE A 50 3.85 -0.52 8.87
C ILE A 50 5.16 -0.24 8.12
N ASN A 51 5.67 -1.24 7.39
CA ASN A 51 6.90 -1.07 6.61
C ASN A 51 6.73 -0.07 5.46
N LEU A 52 5.57 -0.06 4.78
CA LEU A 52 5.27 0.89 3.71
C LEU A 52 5.18 2.33 4.25
N HIS A 53 4.43 2.54 5.33
CA HIS A 53 4.34 3.86 5.98
C HIS A 53 5.72 4.35 6.41
N ASN A 54 6.52 3.53 7.10
CA ASN A 54 7.87 3.93 7.50
C ASN A 54 8.78 4.30 6.31
N ALA A 55 8.68 3.58 5.19
CA ALA A 55 9.47 3.87 4.00
C ALA A 55 9.04 5.19 3.32
N ILE A 56 7.72 5.44 3.24
CA ILE A 56 7.16 6.67 2.69
C ILE A 56 7.51 7.86 3.59
N ASP A 57 7.35 7.72 4.91
CA ASP A 57 7.72 8.74 5.88
C ASP A 57 9.21 9.07 5.78
N MET A 58 10.07 8.05 5.69
CA MET A 58 11.51 8.25 5.49
C MET A 58 11.82 8.96 4.18
N ALA A 59 11.12 8.64 3.09
CA ALA A 59 11.31 9.29 1.80
C ALA A 59 10.84 10.75 1.79
N ASN A 60 9.82 11.09 2.57
CA ASN A 60 9.29 12.46 2.68
C ASN A 60 10.12 13.37 3.59
N LEU A 61 11.08 12.82 4.34
CA LEU A 61 12.00 13.58 5.20
C LEU A 61 13.21 14.16 4.45
N PHE A 62 13.39 13.82 3.17
CA PHE A 62 14.48 14.29 2.30
C PHE A 62 13.92 14.97 1.05
#